data_AF-F7V1F3-F1
#
_entry.id   AF-F7V1F3-F1
#
_cell.length_a   1.000
_cell.length_b   1.000
_cell.length_c   1.000
_cell.angle_alpha   90.00
_cell.angle_beta   90.00
_cell.angle_gamma   90.00
#
_symmetry.space_group_name_H-M   'P 1'
#
loop_
_entity.id
_entity.type
_entity.pdbx_description
1 polymer ?
#
loop_
_entity_poly.entity_id
_entity_poly.type
_entity_poly.pdbx_seq_one_letter_code
_entity_poly.pdbx_strand_id
1 'polypeptide(L)'
;MANIKSQKKRIITNEKSRMRNRAVKSEIKTATRHVKDAVAAGNGAEAYAAALATCRLLDKAASKGVIHKNQAANRKSGIMALANTVVTDADRAAYVKPEKKEQKTGSKKAERKAARKAEMEAASKEKAKRREKQQKEEAAAAKRKAKEAEEAEKAAAEAAEAEPAAEEAAE
;
A
#
# COMPACT_ATOMS: atom_id res chain seq x y z
N MET A 1 -14.13 7.35 -45.02
CA MET A 1 -13.36 6.12 -44.72
C MET A 1 -11.90 6.52 -44.58
N ALA A 2 -11.21 6.16 -43.49
CA ALA A 2 -9.78 6.46 -43.37
C ALA A 2 -8.97 5.36 -44.07
N ASN A 3 -8.17 5.73 -45.07
CA ASN A 3 -7.39 4.75 -45.83
C ASN A 3 -6.01 4.51 -45.22
N ILE A 4 -5.44 5.52 -44.57
CA ILE A 4 -4.12 5.45 -43.92
C ILE A 4 -4.22 4.73 -42.57
N LYS A 5 -3.29 3.81 -42.28
CA LYS A 5 -3.25 3.01 -41.04
C LYS A 5 -3.27 3.88 -39.77
N SER A 6 -2.52 4.99 -39.77
CA SER A 6 -2.48 5.95 -38.65
C SER A 6 -3.83 6.61 -38.39
N GLN A 7 -4.56 6.98 -39.45
CA GLN A 7 -5.89 7.57 -39.36
C GLN A 7 -6.93 6.56 -38.84
N LYS A 8 -6.91 5.31 -39.34
CA LYS A 8 -7.76 4.23 -38.81
C LYS A 8 -7.57 4.05 -37.30
N LYS A 9 -6.31 4.07 -36.82
CA LYS A 9 -5.99 4.02 -35.39
C LYS A 9 -6.53 5.23 -34.61
N ARG A 10 -6.44 6.44 -35.16
CA ARG A 10 -6.98 7.65 -34.53
C ARG A 10 -8.50 7.58 -34.39
N ILE A 11 -9.22 7.13 -35.42
CA ILE A 11 -10.68 6.95 -35.35
C ILE A 11 -11.07 6.01 -34.21
N ILE A 12 -10.43 4.83 -34.11
CA ILE A 12 -10.71 3.86 -33.05
C ILE A 12 -10.45 4.46 -31.66
N THR A 13 -9.35 5.19 -31.50
CA THR A 13 -8.97 5.80 -30.21
C THR A 13 -9.91 6.94 -29.83
N ASN A 14 -10.34 7.73 -30.81
CA ASN A 14 -11.29 8.82 -30.63
C ASN A 14 -12.65 8.29 -30.21
N GLU A 15 -13.15 7.22 -30.84
CA GLU A 15 -14.45 6.64 -30.49
C GLU A 15 -14.45 6.06 -29.07
N LYS A 16 -13.37 5.39 -28.66
CA LYS A 16 -13.20 4.92 -27.26
C LYS A 16 -13.25 6.08 -26.26
N SER A 17 -12.61 7.20 -26.59
CA SER A 17 -12.58 8.39 -25.74
C SER A 17 -13.93 9.12 -25.73
N ARG A 18 -14.60 9.18 -26.88
CA ARG A 18 -15.94 9.73 -27.04
C ARG A 18 -16.96 8.99 -26.18
N MET A 19 -16.97 7.66 -26.23
CA MET A 19 -17.90 6.84 -25.44
C MET A 19 -17.68 7.02 -23.93
N ARG A 20 -16.40 7.03 -23.47
CA ARG A 20 -16.06 7.34 -22.07
C ARG A 20 -16.56 8.73 -21.65
N ASN A 21 -16.27 9.74 -22.47
CA ASN A 21 -16.64 11.12 -22.18
C ASN A 21 -18.16 11.31 -22.19
N ARG A 22 -18.87 10.61 -23.08
CA ARG A 22 -20.33 10.62 -23.13
C ARG A 22 -20.92 10.10 -21.82
N ALA A 23 -20.45 8.94 -21.35
CA ALA A 23 -20.92 8.33 -20.11
C ALA A 23 -20.68 9.24 -18.89
N VAL A 24 -19.47 9.78 -18.74
CA VAL A 24 -19.13 10.69 -17.64
C VAL A 24 -19.97 11.98 -17.70
N LYS A 25 -20.14 12.56 -18.89
CA LYS A 25 -20.98 13.76 -19.05
C LYS A 25 -22.45 13.49 -18.72
N SER A 26 -23.00 12.34 -19.12
CA SER A 26 -24.36 11.96 -18.75
C SER A 26 -24.53 11.73 -17.25
N GLU A 27 -23.56 11.10 -16.60
CA GLU A 27 -23.56 10.88 -15.15
C GLU A 27 -23.61 12.22 -14.39
N ILE A 28 -22.75 13.17 -14.76
CA ILE A 28 -22.75 14.51 -14.17
C ILE A 28 -24.08 15.23 -14.40
N LYS A 29 -24.67 15.11 -15.60
CA LYS A 29 -25.96 15.75 -15.92
C LYS A 29 -27.08 15.18 -15.05
N THR A 30 -27.12 13.86 -14.89
CA THR A 30 -28.08 13.16 -14.03
C THR A 30 -27.90 13.55 -12.56
N ALA A 31 -26.67 13.55 -12.05
CA ALA A 31 -26.38 13.99 -10.67
C ALA A 31 -26.79 15.45 -10.43
N THR A 32 -26.52 16.34 -11.39
CA THR A 32 -26.94 17.75 -11.31
C THR A 32 -28.47 17.88 -11.28
N ARG A 33 -29.19 17.03 -12.02
CA ARG A 33 -30.66 17.01 -12.01
C ARG A 33 -31.19 16.59 -10.63
N HIS A 34 -30.65 15.53 -10.04
CA HIS A 34 -31.04 15.09 -8.70
C HIS A 34 -30.90 16.18 -7.63
N VAL A 35 -29.84 17.00 -7.69
CA VAL A 35 -29.71 18.15 -6.78
C VAL A 35 -30.84 19.15 -6.98
N LYS A 36 -31.17 19.48 -8.24
CA LYS A 36 -32.26 20.42 -8.55
C LYS A 36 -33.62 19.88 -8.10
N ASP A 37 -33.85 18.59 -8.30
CA ASP A 37 -35.09 17.92 -7.90
C ASP A 37 -35.25 17.95 -6.36
N ALA A 38 -34.17 17.65 -5.61
CA ALA A 38 -34.17 17.69 -4.15
C ALA A 38 -34.38 19.12 -3.61
N VAL A 39 -33.79 20.12 -4.26
CA VAL A 39 -34.00 21.54 -3.91
C VAL A 39 -35.43 21.98 -4.22
N ALA A 40 -36.00 21.57 -5.35
CA ALA A 40 -37.39 21.84 -5.69
C ALA A 40 -38.38 21.18 -4.71
N ALA A 41 -38.02 20.01 -4.17
CA ALA A 41 -38.78 19.31 -3.14
C ALA A 41 -38.60 19.90 -1.72
N GLY A 42 -37.69 20.87 -1.52
CA GLY A 42 -37.45 21.46 -0.20
C GLY A 42 -36.70 20.55 0.79
N ASN A 43 -36.11 19.45 0.34
CA ASN A 43 -35.41 18.50 1.22
C ASN A 43 -33.93 18.90 1.39
N GLY A 44 -33.63 19.66 2.45
CA GLY A 44 -32.29 20.16 2.75
C GLY A 44 -31.24 19.06 2.91
N ALA A 45 -31.53 18.03 3.70
CA ALA A 45 -30.60 16.92 3.94
C ALA A 45 -30.23 16.17 2.64
N GLU A 46 -31.23 15.85 1.82
CA GLU A 46 -31.01 15.15 0.54
C GLU A 46 -30.30 16.03 -0.49
N ALA A 47 -30.69 17.31 -0.58
CA ALA A 47 -30.05 18.28 -1.46
C ALA A 47 -28.56 18.44 -1.14
N TYR A 48 -28.20 18.53 0.15
CA TYR A 48 -26.82 18.63 0.59
C TYR A 48 -26.01 17.37 0.25
N ALA A 49 -26.57 16.18 0.52
CA ALA A 49 -25.93 14.91 0.21
C ALA A 49 -25.69 14.74 -1.30
N ALA A 50 -26.70 15.06 -2.12
CA ALA A 50 -26.62 15.01 -3.58
C ALA A 50 -25.62 16.05 -4.14
N ALA A 51 -25.57 17.25 -3.56
CA ALA A 51 -24.63 18.29 -3.94
C ALA A 51 -23.17 17.85 -3.71
N LEU A 52 -22.87 17.29 -2.54
CA LEU A 52 -21.54 16.76 -2.22
C LEU A 52 -21.14 15.59 -3.13
N ALA A 53 -22.07 14.69 -3.41
CA ALA A 53 -21.84 13.60 -4.37
C ALA A 53 -21.50 14.15 -5.77
N THR A 54 -22.25 15.15 -6.23
CA THR A 54 -22.03 15.79 -7.54
C THR A 54 -20.69 16.52 -7.60
N CYS A 55 -20.29 17.23 -6.54
CA CYS A 55 -18.98 17.88 -6.47
C CYS A 55 -17.83 16.87 -6.61
N ARG A 56 -17.93 15.70 -5.95
CA ARG A 56 -16.93 14.62 -6.09
C ARG A 56 -16.86 14.09 -7.52
N LEU A 57 -18.00 13.97 -8.21
CA LEU A 57 -18.04 13.55 -9.62
C LEU A 57 -17.38 14.58 -10.55
N LEU A 58 -17.62 15.87 -10.32
CA LEU A 58 -16.98 16.95 -11.08
C LEU A 58 -15.46 16.93 -10.95
N ASP A 59 -14.93 16.70 -9.73
CA ASP A 59 -13.49 16.58 -9.52
C ASP A 59 -12.87 15.35 -10.19
N LYS A 60 -13.58 14.22 -10.11
CA LYS A 60 -13.16 13.00 -10.83
C LYS A 60 -13.17 13.21 -12.34
N ALA A 61 -14.11 13.99 -12.87
CA ALA A 61 -14.16 14.30 -14.28
C ALA A 61 -13.05 15.28 -14.71
N ALA A 62 -12.71 16.25 -13.86
CA ALA A 62 -11.61 17.18 -14.10
C ALA A 62 -10.26 16.48 -14.08
N SER A 63 -10.01 15.63 -13.07
CA SER A 63 -8.76 14.83 -12.98
C SER A 63 -8.59 13.86 -14.14
N LYS A 64 -9.69 13.33 -14.69
CA LYS A 64 -9.69 12.49 -15.90
C LYS A 64 -9.61 13.29 -17.21
N GLY A 65 -9.57 14.62 -17.16
CA GLY A 65 -9.49 15.50 -18.33
C GLY A 65 -10.76 15.54 -19.19
N VAL A 66 -11.91 15.10 -18.66
CA VAL A 66 -13.19 15.10 -19.39
C VAL A 66 -13.80 16.51 -19.43
N ILE A 67 -13.60 17.27 -18.36
CA ILE A 67 -13.99 18.69 -18.23
C ILE A 67 -12.80 19.50 -17.76
N HIS A 68 -12.75 20.78 -18.12
CA HIS A 68 -11.68 21.66 -17.66
C HIS A 68 -11.84 21.99 -16.16
N LYS A 69 -10.72 22.24 -15.46
CA LYS A 69 -10.72 22.61 -14.03
C LYS A 69 -11.62 23.79 -13.70
N ASN A 70 -11.62 24.83 -14.55
CA ASN A 70 -12.48 26.00 -14.36
C ASN A 70 -13.96 25.67 -14.57
N GLN A 71 -14.27 24.77 -15.51
CA GLN A 71 -15.65 24.32 -15.72
C GLN A 71 -16.15 23.52 -14.50
N ALA A 72 -15.28 22.68 -13.91
CA ALA A 72 -15.61 21.99 -12.67
C ALA A 72 -15.82 22.97 -11.51
N ALA A 73 -14.93 23.96 -11.33
CA ALA A 73 -15.04 24.97 -10.29
C ALA A 73 -16.33 25.81 -10.40
N ASN A 74 -16.63 26.32 -11.60
CA ASN A 74 -17.84 27.12 -11.83
C ASN A 74 -19.11 26.31 -11.54
N ARG A 75 -19.16 25.05 -11.99
CA ARG A 75 -20.32 24.17 -11.76
C ARG A 75 -20.48 23.80 -10.29
N LYS A 76 -19.39 23.58 -9.57
CA LYS A 76 -19.44 23.35 -8.11
C LYS A 76 -20.01 24.55 -7.37
N SER A 77 -19.52 25.75 -7.71
CA SER A 77 -19.99 26.99 -7.10
C SER A 77 -21.50 27.15 -7.28
N GLY A 78 -22.01 26.99 -8.51
CA GLY A 78 -23.44 27.09 -8.80
C GLY A 78 -24.30 26.01 -8.11
N ILE A 79 -23.82 24.76 -8.03
CA ILE A 79 -24.54 23.68 -7.35
C ILE A 79 -24.62 23.92 -5.85
N MET A 80 -23.52 24.37 -5.24
CA MET A 80 -23.49 24.66 -3.81
C MET A 80 -24.33 25.88 -3.45
N ALA A 81 -24.28 26.93 -4.26
CA ALA A 81 -25.14 28.10 -4.09
C ALA A 81 -26.63 27.70 -4.13
N LEU A 82 -27.01 26.83 -5.07
CA LEU A 82 -28.39 26.33 -5.19
C LEU A 82 -28.79 25.42 -4.02
N ALA A 83 -27.91 24.55 -3.53
CA ALA A 83 -28.24 23.72 -2.36
C ALA A 83 -28.39 24.57 -1.09
N ASN A 84 -27.53 25.57 -0.90
CA ASN A 84 -27.54 26.43 0.28
C ASN A 84 -28.82 27.26 0.45
N THR A 85 -29.69 27.36 -0.56
CA THR A 85 -30.98 28.06 -0.41
C THR A 85 -31.98 27.29 0.44
N VAL A 86 -31.84 25.97 0.55
CA VAL A 86 -32.76 25.08 1.29
C VAL A 86 -32.08 24.43 2.49
N VAL A 87 -30.76 24.27 2.44
CA VAL A 87 -29.99 23.58 3.48
C VAL A 87 -29.83 24.44 4.73
N THR A 88 -30.23 23.89 5.88
CA THR A 88 -29.99 24.50 7.20
C THR A 88 -28.66 24.03 7.81
N ASP A 89 -28.19 24.70 8.86
CA ASP A 89 -26.98 24.29 9.57
C ASP A 89 -27.13 22.92 10.25
N ALA A 90 -28.33 22.58 10.69
CA ALA A 90 -28.64 21.26 11.25
C ALA A 90 -28.47 20.16 10.18
N ASP A 91 -28.93 20.40 8.94
CA ASP A 91 -28.79 19.44 7.83
C ASP A 91 -27.31 19.22 7.46
N ARG A 92 -26.50 20.30 7.50
CA ARG A 92 -25.05 20.20 7.28
C ARG A 92 -24.38 19.34 8.35
N ALA A 93 -24.72 19.57 9.62
CA ALA A 93 -24.17 18.82 10.75
C ALA A 93 -24.63 17.35 10.75
N ALA A 94 -25.85 17.08 10.28
CA ALA A 94 -26.41 15.73 10.18
C ALA A 94 -25.81 14.91 9.01
N TYR A 95 -25.05 15.53 8.09
CA TYR A 95 -24.49 14.80 6.97
C TYR A 95 -23.40 13.81 7.41
N VAL A 96 -23.75 12.53 7.39
CA VAL A 96 -22.79 11.44 7.59
C VAL A 96 -22.15 11.10 6.24
N LYS A 97 -20.83 11.21 6.18
CA LYS A 97 -20.05 10.79 5.01
C LYS A 97 -20.28 9.29 4.78
N PRO A 98 -20.69 8.86 3.58
CA PRO A 98 -20.90 7.45 3.30
C PRO A 98 -19.61 6.68 3.53
N GLU A 99 -19.72 5.55 4.24
CA GLU A 99 -18.57 4.70 4.53
C GLU A 99 -17.88 4.27 3.24
N LYS A 100 -16.55 4.16 3.31
CA LYS A 100 -15.77 3.68 2.18
C LYS A 100 -16.16 2.22 1.95
N LYS A 101 -16.85 1.95 0.83
CA LYS A 101 -17.15 0.57 0.40
C LYS A 101 -15.91 -0.30 0.60
N GLU A 102 -16.01 -1.30 1.46
CA GLU A 102 -14.92 -2.24 1.69
C GLU A 102 -14.50 -2.83 0.35
N GLN A 103 -13.22 -2.72 0.04
CA GLN A 103 -12.69 -3.34 -1.17
C GLN A 103 -12.74 -4.85 -0.93
N LYS A 104 -13.69 -5.54 -1.57
CA LYS A 104 -13.60 -6.99 -1.73
C LYS A 104 -12.28 -7.25 -2.43
N THR A 105 -11.26 -7.69 -1.69
CA THR A 105 -9.97 -8.06 -2.23
C THR A 105 -10.17 -9.31 -3.08
N GLY A 106 -10.61 -9.12 -4.32
CA GLY A 106 -10.82 -10.16 -5.33
C GLY A 106 -9.52 -10.81 -5.82
N SER A 107 -8.39 -10.52 -5.19
CA SER A 107 -7.20 -11.34 -5.29
C SER A 107 -6.75 -11.66 -3.88
N LYS A 108 -6.46 -12.94 -3.63
CA LYS A 108 -5.78 -13.44 -2.42
C LYS A 108 -4.38 -12.81 -2.23
N LYS A 109 -4.08 -11.65 -2.84
CA LYS A 109 -2.80 -10.95 -2.81
C LYS A 109 -2.50 -10.39 -1.42
N ALA A 110 -3.51 -9.94 -0.69
CA ALA A 110 -3.35 -9.54 0.72
C ALA A 110 -2.98 -10.76 1.59
N GLU A 111 -3.72 -11.86 1.44
CA GLU A 111 -3.47 -13.13 2.13
C GLU A 111 -2.11 -13.74 1.75
N ARG A 112 -1.74 -13.76 0.46
CA ARG A 112 -0.43 -14.24 -0.02
C ARG A 112 0.72 -13.37 0.48
N LYS A 113 0.52 -12.05 0.61
CA LYS A 113 1.54 -11.14 1.17
C LYS A 113 1.71 -11.37 2.67
N ALA A 114 0.62 -11.63 3.39
CA ALA A 114 0.65 -12.01 4.80
C ALA A 114 1.33 -13.37 5.00
N ALA A 115 0.98 -14.37 4.18
CA ALA A 115 1.60 -15.70 4.20
C ALA A 115 3.11 -15.63 3.93
N ARG A 116 3.54 -14.92 2.88
CA ARG A 116 4.98 -14.74 2.59
C ARG A 116 5.73 -14.03 3.70
N LYS A 117 5.10 -13.07 4.40
CA LYS A 117 5.71 -12.40 5.55
C LYS A 117 5.88 -13.37 6.72
N ALA A 118 4.86 -14.17 7.02
CA ALA A 118 4.92 -15.19 8.06
C ALA A 118 5.97 -16.28 7.75
N GLU A 119 6.08 -16.71 6.50
CA GLU A 119 7.12 -17.65 6.05
C GLU A 119 8.53 -17.07 6.21
N MET A 120 8.76 -15.80 5.83
CA MET A 120 10.06 -15.16 6.02
C MET A 120 10.42 -14.97 7.50
N GLU A 121 9.43 -14.71 8.37
CA GLU A 121 9.63 -14.60 9.81
C GLU A 121 9.91 -15.97 10.46
N ALA A 122 9.26 -17.03 10.00
CA ALA A 122 9.56 -18.39 10.43
C ALA A 122 10.98 -18.81 10.01
N ALA A 123 11.36 -18.53 8.75
CA ALA A 123 12.69 -18.81 8.23
C ALA A 123 13.79 -18.02 8.95
N SER A 124 13.54 -16.77 9.33
CA SER A 124 14.50 -15.96 10.09
C SER A 124 14.68 -16.49 11.52
N LYS A 125 13.60 -16.90 12.19
CA LYS A 125 13.64 -17.55 13.52
C LYS A 125 14.39 -18.88 13.48
N GLU A 126 14.16 -19.69 12.45
CA GLU A 126 14.88 -20.95 12.29
C GLU A 126 16.37 -20.72 12.04
N LYS A 127 16.73 -19.76 11.18
CA LYS A 127 18.11 -19.36 10.95
C LYS A 127 18.80 -18.85 12.21
N ALA A 128 18.08 -18.08 13.04
CA ALA A 128 18.58 -17.60 14.33
C ALA A 128 18.87 -18.77 15.29
N LYS A 129 17.97 -19.76 15.40
CA LYS A 129 18.19 -20.97 16.20
C LYS A 129 19.40 -21.77 15.74
N ARG A 130 19.58 -21.93 14.41
CA ARG A 130 20.75 -22.62 13.84
C ARG A 130 22.04 -21.87 14.16
N ARG A 131 22.04 -20.54 14.06
CA ARG A 131 23.18 -19.69 14.42
C ARG A 131 23.53 -19.80 15.90
N GLU A 132 22.53 -19.78 16.78
CA GLU A 132 22.75 -19.91 18.22
C GLU A 132 23.33 -21.29 18.58
N LYS A 133 22.86 -22.36 17.93
CA LYS A 133 23.42 -23.70 18.09
C LYS A 133 24.89 -23.76 17.64
N GLN A 134 25.21 -23.21 16.46
CA GLN A 134 26.59 -23.13 15.95
C GLN A 134 27.50 -22.34 16.90
N GLN A 135 27.05 -21.19 17.40
CA GLN A 135 27.82 -20.39 18.35
C GLN A 135 28.09 -21.13 19.66
N LYS A 136 27.15 -21.94 20.14
CA LYS A 136 27.35 -22.80 21.33
C LYS A 136 28.36 -23.91 21.06
N GLU A 137 28.30 -24.53 19.89
CA GLU A 137 29.25 -25.56 19.46
C GLU A 137 30.67 -24.98 19.29
N GLU A 138 30.79 -23.81 18.65
CA GLU A 138 32.06 -23.07 18.51
C GLU A 138 32.64 -22.66 19.86
N ALA A 139 31.81 -22.13 20.77
CA ALA A 139 32.25 -21.77 22.11
C ALA A 139 32.67 -22.99 22.94
N ALA A 140 31.98 -24.13 22.79
CA ALA A 140 32.37 -25.38 23.43
C ALA A 140 33.69 -25.92 22.88
N ALA A 141 33.89 -25.84 21.56
CA ALA A 141 35.15 -26.21 20.91
C ALA A 141 36.31 -25.29 21.34
N ALA A 142 36.08 -23.98 21.44
CA ALA A 142 37.06 -23.02 21.93
C ALA A 142 37.46 -23.29 23.38
N LYS A 143 36.48 -23.61 24.25
CA LYS A 143 36.74 -24.01 25.65
C LYS A 143 37.54 -25.31 25.74
N ARG A 144 37.24 -26.31 24.90
CA ARG A 144 38.02 -27.55 24.85
C ARG A 144 39.46 -27.29 24.41
N LYS A 145 39.65 -26.52 23.34
CA LYS A 145 40.98 -26.10 22.88
C LYS A 145 41.76 -25.32 23.94
N ALA A 146 41.09 -24.43 24.68
CA ALA A 146 41.73 -23.69 25.76
C ALA A 146 42.12 -24.61 26.93
N LYS A 147 41.27 -25.59 27.30
CA LYS A 147 41.58 -26.58 28.34
C LYS A 147 42.70 -27.53 27.92
N GLU A 148 42.70 -27.98 26.68
CA GLU A 148 43.78 -28.79 26.10
C GLU A 148 45.10 -28.00 26.04
N ALA A 149 45.05 -26.70 25.73
CA ALA A 149 46.22 -25.82 25.78
C ALA A 149 46.72 -25.62 27.22
N GLU A 150 45.84 -25.42 28.20
CA GLU A 150 46.21 -25.31 29.62
C GLU A 150 46.76 -26.62 30.18
N GLU A 151 46.20 -27.77 29.79
CA GLU A 151 46.71 -29.10 30.16
C GLU A 151 48.06 -29.39 29.48
N ALA A 152 48.26 -28.97 28.23
CA ALA A 152 49.55 -29.06 27.54
C ALA A 152 50.59 -28.12 28.17
N GLU A 153 50.20 -26.94 28.63
CA GLU A 153 51.08 -26.00 29.33
C GLU A 153 51.45 -26.52 30.74
N LYS A 154 50.51 -27.16 31.44
CA LYS A 154 50.78 -27.87 32.71
C LYS A 154 51.67 -29.11 32.51
N ALA A 155 51.43 -29.90 31.47
CA ALA A 155 52.26 -31.05 31.14
C ALA A 155 53.67 -30.63 30.68
N ALA A 156 53.80 -29.51 29.99
CA ALA A 156 55.10 -28.92 29.64
C ALA A 156 55.83 -28.38 30.89
N ALA A 157 55.11 -27.80 31.85
CA ALA A 157 55.68 -27.38 33.12
C ALA A 157 56.11 -28.58 34.00
N GLU A 158 55.32 -29.66 34.00
CA GLU A 158 55.63 -30.91 34.72
C GLU A 158 56.78 -31.69 34.04
N ALA A 159 56.89 -31.64 32.71
CA ALA A 159 58.04 -32.17 31.97
C ALA A 159 59.32 -31.33 32.16
N ALA A 160 59.19 -30.01 32.31
CA ALA A 160 60.32 -29.13 32.62
C ALA A 160 60.84 -29.30 34.07
N GLU A 161 60.02 -29.80 35.00
CA GLU A 161 60.49 -30.26 36.32
C GLU A 161 61.12 -31.67 36.28
N ALA A 162 60.94 -32.44 35.19
CA ALA A 162 61.38 -33.84 35.08
C ALA A 162 62.68 -34.08 34.28
N GLU A 163 63.25 -33.07 33.62
CA GLU A 163 64.56 -33.19 32.96
C GLU A 163 65.50 -32.08 33.43
N PRO A 164 66.69 -32.45 33.94
CA PRO A 164 67.74 -32.58 32.95
C PRO A 164 68.72 -33.72 33.25
N ALA A 165 68.81 -34.69 32.35
CA ALA A 165 70.04 -35.45 32.16
C ALA A 165 70.13 -36.05 30.75
N ALA A 166 71.18 -35.62 30.04
CA ALA A 166 71.78 -36.22 28.84
C ALA A 166 70.94 -36.07 27.55
N GLU A 167 71.25 -35.16 26.63
CA GLU A 167 72.54 -34.94 25.94
C GLU A 167 73.11 -36.20 25.29
N GLU A 168 73.46 -36.04 24.02
CA GLU A 168 74.20 -36.92 23.12
C GLU A 168 73.48 -37.97 22.25
N ALA A 169 73.92 -37.90 20.99
CA ALA A 169 73.88 -38.86 19.90
C ALA A 169 72.62 -38.88 19.01
N ALA A 170 72.71 -38.88 17.69
CA ALA A 170 73.74 -38.54 16.70
C ALA A 170 73.12 -38.98 15.36
N GLU A 171 73.42 -38.21 14.32
CA GLU A 171 73.51 -38.61 12.90
C GLU A 171 72.25 -39.10 12.16
#